data_AF-A0A7C2Y0N7-F1
#
_entry.id   AF-A0A7C2Y0N7-F1
#
_cell.length_a   1.000
_cell.length_b   1.000
_cell.length_c   1.000
_cell.angle_alpha   90.00
_cell.angle_beta   90.00
_cell.angle_gamma   90.00
#
_symmetry.space_group_name_H-M   'P 1'
#
loop_
_entity.id
_entity.type
_entity.pdbx_description
1 polymer ?
#
loop_
_entity_poly.entity_id
_entity_poly.type
_entity_poly.pdbx_seq_one_letter_code
_entity_poly.pdbx_strand_id
1 'polypeptide(L)'
;MRETVQKYLAMAGGYGQAVPLAAFGWSREETERRFSVLDEDYHISRYLRLSDLRSAPTGQQGPAAAPGLQAYQINGFPYTHVSIEAEIAEIL
;
A
#
# COMPACT_ATOMS: atom_id res chain seq x y z
N MET A 1 0.96 5.62 -12.66
CA MET A 1 1.30 4.21 -12.37
C MET A 1 2.82 4.00 -12.25
N ARG A 2 3.60 4.14 -13.34
CA ARG A 2 5.06 3.89 -13.34
C ARG A 2 5.84 4.66 -12.25
N GLU A 3 5.50 5.93 -12.03
CA GLU A 3 6.09 6.74 -10.95
C GLU A 3 5.84 6.15 -9.55
N THR A 4 4.61 5.70 -9.27
CA THR A 4 4.24 5.08 -7.98
C THR A 4 5.04 3.81 -7.74
N VAL A 5 5.21 2.96 -8.77
CA VAL A 5 5.96 1.71 -8.66
C VAL A 5 7.46 1.97 -8.49
N GLN A 6 8.02 2.94 -9.20
CA GLN A 6 9.42 3.35 -9.02
C GLN A 6 9.68 3.87 -7.60
N LYS A 7 8.76 4.72 -7.10
CA LYS A 7 8.86 5.25 -5.74
C LYS A 7 8.74 4.12 -4.70
N TYR A 8 7.81 3.19 -4.90
CA TYR A 8 7.70 1.98 -4.09
C TYR A 8 9.01 1.21 -4.05
N LEU A 9 9.59 0.86 -5.21
CA LEU A 9 10.83 0.10 -5.30
C LEU A 9 12.01 0.81 -4.61
N ALA A 10 12.11 2.13 -4.76
CA ALA A 10 13.15 2.92 -4.10
C ALA A 10 13.06 2.85 -2.57
N MET A 11 11.86 2.69 -2.01
CA MET A 11 11.64 2.56 -0.56
C MET A 11 11.70 1.11 -0.07
N ALA A 12 11.14 0.19 -0.86
CA ALA A 12 10.99 -1.22 -0.53
C ALA A 12 12.30 -2.02 -0.68
N GLY A 13 13.21 -1.56 -1.54
CA GLY A 13 14.41 -2.32 -1.93
C GLY A 13 14.12 -3.54 -2.81
N GLY A 14 12.86 -3.75 -3.20
CA GLY A 14 12.40 -4.91 -3.99
C GLY A 14 10.87 -5.02 -4.00
N TYR A 15 10.35 -6.02 -4.71
CA TYR A 15 8.91 -6.34 -4.72
C TYR A 15 8.48 -7.20 -3.53
N GLY A 16 7.18 -7.24 -3.25
CA GLY A 16 6.56 -8.06 -2.20
C GLY A 16 6.81 -7.56 -0.77
N GLN A 17 7.54 -6.46 -0.59
CA GLN A 17 7.76 -5.86 0.74
C GLN A 17 6.65 -4.86 1.06
N ALA A 18 6.08 -4.96 2.26
CA ALA A 18 5.08 -4.00 2.71
C ALA A 18 5.73 -2.66 3.05
N VAL A 19 5.30 -1.60 2.36
CA VAL A 19 5.79 -0.23 2.57
C VAL A 19 4.68 0.61 3.19
N PRO A 20 4.97 1.43 4.22
CA PRO A 20 3.99 2.35 4.78
C PRO A 20 3.51 3.35 3.72
N LEU A 21 2.20 3.56 3.61
CA LEU A 21 1.61 4.56 2.71
C LEU A 21 2.11 5.99 3.02
N ALA A 22 2.44 6.26 4.28
CA ALA A 22 3.05 7.51 4.71
C ALA A 22 4.47 7.73 4.16
N ALA A 23 5.22 6.67 3.84
CA ALA A 23 6.58 6.78 3.32
C ALA A 23 6.61 7.43 1.92
N PHE A 24 5.51 7.40 1.18
CA PHE A 24 5.39 8.05 -0.12
C PHE A 24 5.48 9.58 -0.03
N GLY A 25 5.36 10.19 1.16
CA GLY A 25 5.60 11.63 1.37
C GLY A 25 4.65 12.56 0.60
N TRP A 26 3.55 12.04 0.06
CA TRP A 26 2.47 12.84 -0.52
C TRP A 26 1.51 13.32 0.58
N SER A 27 0.66 14.30 0.26
CA SER A 27 -0.44 14.66 1.14
C SER A 27 -1.39 13.48 1.31
N ARG A 28 -2.16 13.48 2.41
CA ARG A 28 -3.14 12.42 2.68
C ARG A 28 -4.11 12.20 1.52
N GLU A 29 -4.73 13.28 1.05
CA GLU A 29 -5.69 13.25 -0.06
C GLU A 29 -5.06 12.70 -1.35
N GLU A 30 -3.82 13.07 -1.64
CA GLU A 30 -3.13 12.60 -2.85
C GLU A 30 -2.78 11.10 -2.76
N THR A 31 -2.32 10.64 -1.58
CA THR A 31 -2.10 9.20 -1.34
C THR A 31 -3.41 8.42 -1.48
N GLU A 32 -4.48 8.84 -0.80
CA GLU A 32 -5.80 8.21 -0.87
C GLU A 32 -6.31 8.14 -2.31
N ARG A 33 -6.25 9.25 -3.05
CA ARG A 33 -6.67 9.33 -4.45
C ARG A 33 -5.85 8.41 -5.35
N ARG A 34 -4.51 8.46 -5.27
CA ARG A 34 -3.64 7.66 -6.13
C ARG A 34 -3.84 6.17 -5.94
N PHE A 35 -3.88 5.72 -4.69
CA PHE A 35 -4.07 4.29 -4.41
C PHE A 35 -5.50 3.83 -4.67
N SER A 36 -6.51 4.70 -4.53
CA SER A 36 -7.90 4.36 -4.90
C SER A 36 -7.99 4.07 -6.39
N VAL A 37 -7.43 4.94 -7.24
CA VAL A 37 -7.40 4.73 -8.69
C VAL A 37 -6.65 3.44 -9.08
N LEU A 38 -5.55 3.10 -8.39
CA LEU A 38 -4.80 1.86 -8.66
C LEU A 38 -5.54 0.61 -8.19
N ASP A 39 -6.31 0.71 -7.11
CA ASP A 39 -7.11 -0.39 -6.56
C ASP A 39 -8.40 -0.64 -7.37
N GLU A 40 -8.98 0.42 -7.97
CA GLU A 40 -10.14 0.31 -8.89
C GLU A 40 -9.79 -0.35 -10.23
N ASP A 41 -8.57 -0.17 -10.72
CA ASP A 41 -8.11 -0.80 -11.97
C ASP A 41 -7.70 -2.26 -11.72
N TYR A 42 -8.56 -3.20 -12.10
CA TYR A 42 -8.31 -4.64 -11.95
C TYR A 42 -6.98 -5.13 -12.54
N HIS A 43 -6.52 -4.54 -13.66
CA HIS A 43 -5.26 -4.96 -14.27
C HIS A 43 -4.06 -4.64 -13.37
N ILE A 44 -4.21 -3.63 -12.51
CA ILE A 44 -3.20 -3.14 -11.57
C ILE A 44 -3.43 -3.75 -10.18
N SER A 45 -4.65 -3.67 -9.64
CA SER A 45 -4.98 -4.01 -8.25
C SER A 45 -4.67 -5.46 -7.88
N ARG A 46 -4.73 -6.38 -8.86
CA ARG A 46 -4.29 -7.78 -8.67
C ARG A 46 -2.83 -7.92 -8.22
N TYR A 47 -2.00 -6.91 -8.46
CA TYR A 47 -0.60 -6.85 -8.05
C TYR A 47 -0.35 -5.97 -6.83
N LEU A 48 -1.39 -5.29 -6.31
CA LEU A 48 -1.29 -4.47 -5.09
C LEU A 48 -1.85 -5.25 -3.92
N ARG A 49 -1.09 -5.31 -2.83
CA ARG A 49 -1.52 -5.86 -1.54
C ARG A 49 -1.60 -4.74 -0.54
N LEU A 50 -2.80 -4.17 -0.39
CA LEU A 50 -3.10 -3.21 0.66
C LEU A 50 -3.33 -3.94 1.99
N SER A 51 -2.82 -3.40 3.09
CA SER A 51 -2.94 -4.02 4.42
C SER A 51 -3.14 -2.98 5.51
N ASP A 52 -4.04 -3.29 6.45
CA ASP A 52 -4.23 -2.52 7.69
C ASP A 52 -3.50 -3.20 8.85
N LEU A 53 -2.23 -2.86 9.06
CA LEU A 53 -1.42 -3.43 10.14
C LEU A 53 -1.77 -2.85 11.53
N ARG A 54 -2.75 -1.95 11.62
CA ARG A 54 -3.29 -1.52 12.93
C ARG A 54 -4.23 -2.56 13.52
N SER A 55 -4.81 -3.39 12.66
CA SER A 55 -5.81 -4.38 12.99
C SER A 55 -5.18 -5.75 12.74
N ALA A 56 -4.45 -6.30 13.72
CA ALA A 56 -4.06 -7.70 13.63
C ALA A 56 -5.34 -8.57 13.57
N PRO A 57 -5.43 -9.59 12.71
CA PRO A 57 -6.59 -10.47 12.70
C PRO A 57 -6.78 -11.04 14.10
N THR A 58 -8.01 -10.97 14.62
CA THR A 58 -8.42 -11.52 15.91
C THR A 58 -8.02 -12.99 15.99
N GLY A 59 -6.88 -13.28 16.61
CA GLY A 59 -6.33 -14.64 16.72
C GLY A 59 -4.83 -14.78 16.47
N GLN A 60 -4.17 -13.80 15.82
CA GLN A 60 -2.71 -13.80 15.69
C GLN A 60 -2.13 -12.57 16.37
N GLN A 61 -1.36 -12.81 17.44
CA GLN A 61 -0.53 -11.81 18.11
C GLN A 61 0.64 -11.45 17.16
N GLY A 62 0.34 -10.69 16.11
CA GLY A 62 1.34 -9.91 15.39
C GLY A 62 1.86 -8.78 16.29
N PRO A 63 3.00 -8.15 15.96
CA PRO A 63 3.53 -7.04 16.74
C PRO A 63 2.41 -6.01 16.96
N ALA A 64 2.20 -5.64 18.23
CA ALA A 64 1.18 -4.67 18.61
C ALA A 64 1.23 -3.47 17.67
N ALA A 65 0.08 -3.13 17.08
CA ALA A 65 -0.07 -1.99 16.17
C ALA A 65 0.79 -0.83 16.67
N ALA A 66 1.83 -0.47 15.91
CA ALA A 66 2.74 0.58 16.34
C ALA A 66 1.91 1.85 16.58
N PRO A 67 1.97 2.46 17.78
CA PRO A 67 1.20 3.66 18.07
C PRO A 67 1.60 4.77 17.08
N GLY A 68 0.60 5.40 16.45
CA GLY A 68 0.82 6.48 15.47
C GLY A 68 0.75 6.06 13.99
N LEU A 69 0.37 4.83 13.67
CA LEU A 69 0.10 4.42 12.28
C LEU A 69 -1.12 5.18 11.71
N GLN A 70 -0.87 6.15 10.83
CA GLN A 70 -1.91 6.86 10.09
C GLN A 70 -2.52 5.94 9.03
N ALA A 71 -3.84 5.76 9.09
CA ALA A 71 -4.57 5.08 8.02
C ALA A 71 -5.04 6.05 6.95
N TYR A 72 -5.02 5.53 5.73
CA TYR A 72 -5.49 6.16 4.51
C TYR A 72 -6.76 5.43 4.08
N GLN A 73 -7.77 6.20 3.67
CA GLN A 73 -9.02 5.67 3.13
C GLN A 73 -8.84 5.42 1.63
N ILE A 74 -8.70 4.15 1.24
CA ILE A 74 -8.59 3.74 -0.16
C ILE A 74 -9.87 3.01 -0.53
N ASN A 75 -10.63 3.54 -1.48
CA ASN A 75 -11.95 3.02 -1.86
C ASN A 75 -12.90 2.78 -0.67
N GLY A 76 -12.84 3.65 0.35
CA GLY A 76 -13.66 3.58 1.55
C GLY A 76 -13.16 2.63 2.64
N PHE A 77 -12.07 1.89 2.40
CA PHE A 77 -11.47 0.97 3.36
C PHE A 77 -10.17 1.55 3.95
N PRO A 78 -9.90 1.32 5.25
CA PRO A 78 -8.69 1.81 5.88
C PRO A 78 -7.49 0.92 5.55
N TYR A 79 -6.38 1.52 5.16
CA TYR A 79 -5.11 0.83 4.99
C TYR A 79 -3.94 1.65 5.51
N THR A 80 -2.85 0.97 5.79
CA THR A 80 -1.62 1.61 6.29
C THR A 80 -0.40 1.30 5.44
N HIS A 81 -0.40 0.15 4.77
CA HIS A 81 0.72 -0.34 3.99
C HIS A 81 0.24 -0.80 2.62
N VAL A 82 1.16 -0.77 1.67
CA VAL A 82 1.03 -1.36 0.35
C VAL A 82 2.25 -2.22 0.04
N SER A 83 2.00 -3.37 -0.57
CA SER A 83 3.02 -4.24 -1.15
C SER A 83 2.72 -4.35 -2.64
N ILE A 84 3.74 -4.39 -3.50
CA ILE A 84 3.56 -4.54 -4.94
C ILE A 84 4.28 -5.81 -5.38
N GLU A 85 3.56 -6.70 -6.06
CA GLU A 85 4.10 -7.95 -6.59
C GLU A 85 4.97 -7.70 -7.84
N ALA A 86 5.96 -8.57 -8.09
CA ALA A 86 6.93 -8.38 -9.17
C ALA A 86 6.30 -8.46 -10.56
N GLU A 87 5.23 -9.25 -10.69
CA GLU A 87 4.47 -9.44 -11.94
C GLU A 87 3.84 -8.14 -12.48
N ILE A 88 3.76 -7.06 -11.69
CA ILE A 88 3.39 -5.74 -12.21
C ILE A 88 4.32 -5.27 -13.34
N ALA A 89 5.56 -5.75 -13.37
CA ALA A 89 6.54 -5.44 -14.41
C ALA A 89 6.10 -5.90 -15.81
N GLU A 90 5.17 -6.85 -15.92
CA GLU A 90 4.64 -7.33 -17.20
C GLU A 90 3.76 -6.29 -17.92
N ILE A 91 3.26 -5.29 -17.19
CA ILE A 91 2.31 -4.28 -17.70
C ILE A 91 2.81 -2.83 -17.57
N LEU A 92 4.10 -2.64 -17.25
CA LEU A 92 4.74 -1.34 -16.93
C LEU A 92 5.67 -0.77 -18.02
#